data_AF-A0A7J0BWI7-F1
#
_entry.id   AF-A0A7J0BWI7-F1
#
_cell.length_a   1.000
_cell.length_b   1.000
_cell.length_c   1.000
_cell.angle_alpha   90.00
_cell.angle_beta   90.00
_cell.angle_gamma   90.00
#
_symmetry.space_group_name_H-M   'P 1'
#
loop_
_entity.id
_entity.type
_entity.pdbx_description
1 polymer ?
#
loop_
_entity_poly.entity_id
_entity_poly.type
_entity_poly.pdbx_seq_one_letter_code
_entity_poly.pdbx_strand_id
1 'polypeptide(L)' 'MTFKESVLYAIKRAHREKKDLVVGREDNRWEIRELADPKSDMLSPSIIVCGKGIKYPEHETLYAALVAQGA' A
#
# COMPACT_ATOMS: atom_id res chain seq x y z
N MET A 1 10.82 2.84 7.23
CA MET A 1 10.03 1.64 6.93
C MET A 1 10.16 1.39 5.44
N THR A 2 10.55 0.19 5.04
CA THR A 2 10.63 -0.20 3.63
C THR A 2 9.24 -0.37 3.04
N PHE A 3 9.12 -0.33 1.71
CA PHE A 3 7.84 -0.59 1.04
C PHE A 3 7.23 -1.93 1.48
N LYS A 4 8.05 -2.97 1.51
CA LYS A 4 7.62 -4.33 1.89
C LYS A 4 7.05 -4.38 3.31
N GLU A 5 7.69 -3.73 4.26
CA GLU A 5 7.21 -3.66 5.64
C GLU A 5 5.89 -2.90 5.72
N SER A 6 5.77 -1.76 5.02
CA SER A 6 4.56 -0.94 4.98
C SER A 6 3.37 -1.73 4.42
N VAL A 7 3.57 -2.50 3.35
CA VAL A 7 2.54 -3.36 2.76
C VAL A 7 2.09 -4.46 3.72
N LEU A 8 3.03 -5.17 4.35
CA LEU A 8 2.71 -6.23 5.31
C LEU A 8 1.95 -5.68 6.53
N TYR A 9 2.35 -4.50 7.02
CA TYR A 9 1.64 -3.83 8.10
C TYR A 9 0.24 -3.40 7.67
N ALA A 10 0.09 -2.80 6.48
CA ALA A 10 -1.19 -2.36 5.96
C ALA A 10 -2.17 -3.52 5.76
N ILE A 11 -1.74 -4.68 5.25
CA ILE A 11 -2.60 -5.88 5.12
C ILE A 11 -3.13 -6.33 6.49
N LYS A 12 -2.27 -6.39 7.51
CA LYS A 12 -2.68 -6.76 8.88
C LYS A 12 -3.66 -5.74 9.47
N ARG A 13 -3.41 -4.46 9.22
CA ARG A 13 -4.28 -3.36 9.68
C ARG A 13 -5.64 -3.41 8.97
N ALA A 14 -5.65 -3.56 7.66
CA ALA A 14 -6.84 -3.72 6.83
C ALA A 14 -7.70 -4.91 7.28
N HIS A 15 -7.07 -6.03 7.66
CA HIS A 15 -7.78 -7.18 8.23
C HIS A 15 -8.45 -6.87 9.57
N ARG A 16 -7.73 -6.18 10.47
CA ARG A 16 -8.23 -5.81 11.80
C ARG A 16 -9.37 -4.79 11.72
N GLU A 17 -9.22 -3.78 10.88
CA GLU A 17 -10.16 -2.66 10.76
C GLU A 17 -11.31 -2.95 9.77
N LYS A 18 -11.21 -4.04 8.99
CA LYS A 18 -12.13 -4.38 7.89
C LYS A 18 -12.28 -3.22 6.90
N LYS A 19 -11.17 -2.55 6.60
CA LYS A 19 -11.09 -1.39 5.70
C LYS A 19 -10.03 -1.64 4.63
N ASP A 20 -10.24 -1.03 3.46
CA ASP A 20 -9.24 -0.99 2.41
C ASP A 20 -8.28 0.19 2.66
N LEU A 21 -7.00 -0.08 2.48
CA LEU A 21 -5.92 0.89 2.69
C LEU A 21 -5.12 1.07 1.41
N VAL A 22 -4.53 2.25 1.26
CA VAL A 22 -3.59 2.60 0.20
C VAL A 22 -2.21 2.71 0.81
N VAL A 23 -1.26 1.96 0.26
CA VAL A 23 0.16 2.09 0.57
C VAL A 23 0.81 2.78 -0.60
N GLY A 24 1.38 3.95 -0.38
CA GLY A 24 2.06 4.66 -1.45
C GLY A 24 3.08 5.65 -0.95
N ARG A 25 3.75 6.32 -1.87
CA ARG A 25 4.87 7.20 -1.55
C ARG A 25 4.46 8.67 -1.58
N GLU A 26 4.83 9.40 -0.53
CA GLU A 26 4.66 10.86 -0.38
C GLU A 26 5.96 11.40 0.25
N ASP A 27 6.54 12.48 -0.30
CA ASP A 27 7.77 13.10 0.21
C ASP A 27 8.91 12.11 0.55
N ASN A 28 9.18 11.19 -0.38
CA ASN A 28 10.16 10.11 -0.24
C ASN A 28 9.90 9.09 0.89
N ARG A 29 8.73 9.10 1.52
CA ARG A 29 8.32 8.18 2.59
C ARG A 29 7.14 7.32 2.16
N TRP A 30 7.09 6.10 2.70
CA TRP A 30 5.96 5.19 2.50
C TRP A 30 4.88 5.49 3.53
N GLU A 31 3.73 5.92 3.04
CA GLU A 31 2.56 6.28 3.83
C GLU A 31 1.45 5.25 3.64
N ILE A 32 0.61 5.12 4.66
CA ILE A 32 -0.52 4.20 4.67
C ILE A 32 -1.77 5.01 5.02
N ARG A 33 -2.67 5.14 4.06
CA ARG A 33 -3.92 5.91 4.20
C ARG A 33 -5.13 5.03 3.99
N GLU A 34 -6.27 5.47 4.50
CA GLU A 34 -7.54 4.83 4.15
C GLU A 34 -7.89 5.15 2.69
N LEU A 35 -8.48 4.21 1.96
CA LEU A 35 -8.92 4.46 0.58
C LEU A 35 -9.94 5.61 0.47
N ALA A 36 -10.68 5.89 1.54
CA ALA A 36 -11.64 6.99 1.60
C ALA A 36 -10.99 8.36 1.92
N ASP A 37 -9.70 8.40 2.29
CA ASP A 37 -8.97 9.65 2.51
C ASP A 37 -8.62 10.26 1.14
N PRO A 38 -9.07 11.48 0.80
CA PRO A 38 -8.72 12.14 -0.46
C PRO A 38 -7.21 12.31 -0.67
N LYS A 39 -6.42 12.31 0.41
CA LYS A 39 -4.95 12.36 0.31
C LYS A 39 -4.35 11.06 -0.21
N SER A 40 -5.09 9.95 -0.18
CA SER A 40 -4.62 8.67 -0.73
C SER A 40 -4.39 8.74 -2.25
N ASP A 41 -5.15 9.57 -2.95
CA ASP A 41 -5.01 9.80 -4.40
C ASP A 41 -3.71 10.54 -4.75
N MET A 42 -3.09 11.23 -3.79
CA MET A 42 -1.81 11.94 -3.98
C MET A 42 -0.59 11.02 -3.84
N LEU A 43 -0.77 9.80 -3.35
CA LEU A 43 0.33 8.85 -3.15
C LEU A 43 0.77 8.25 -4.48
N SER A 44 2.06 8.36 -4.81
CA SER A 44 2.62 7.81 -6.05
C SER A 44 4.09 7.38 -5.92
N PRO A 45 4.44 6.14 -6.30
CA PRO A 45 3.53 5.06 -6.69
C PRO A 45 2.69 4.58 -5.50
N SER A 46 1.53 3.96 -5.77
CA SER A 46 0.63 3.43 -4.74
C SER A 46 0.03 2.09 -5.12
N ILE A 47 -0.31 1.30 -4.09
CA ILE A 47 -1.04 0.05 -4.20
C ILE A 47 -2.16 0.01 -3.16
N ILE A 48 -3.27 -0.63 -3.53
CA ILE A 48 -4.42 -0.80 -2.65
C ILE A 48 -4.37 -2.21 -2.05
N VAL A 49 -4.49 -2.28 -0.73
CA VAL A 49 -4.50 -3.53 0.04
C VAL A 49 -5.78 -3.67 0.85
N CYS A 50 -6.17 -4.91 1.08
CA CYS A 50 -7.28 -5.30 1.95
C CYS A 50 -6.81 -6.35 2.96
N GLY A 51 -7.70 -6.80 3.84
CA GLY A 51 -7.36 -7.82 4.84
C GLY A 51 -6.94 -9.19 4.30
N LYS A 52 -7.09 -9.43 2.99
CA LYS A 52 -6.67 -10.67 2.32
C LYS A 52 -5.34 -10.54 1.56
N GLY A 53 -4.82 -9.32 1.37
CA GLY A 53 -3.63 -9.09 0.56
C GLY A 53 -3.74 -7.83 -0.32
N ILE A 54 -3.06 -7.84 -1.45
CA ILE A 54 -3.18 -6.80 -2.47
C ILE A 54 -4.55 -6.94 -3.15
N LYS A 55 -5.28 -5.83 -3.32
CA LYS A 55 -6.68 -5.88 -3.76
C LYS A 55 -6.83 -6.14 -5.26
N TYR A 56 -5.90 -5.64 -6.07
CA TYR A 56 -5.98 -5.67 -7.54
C TYR A 56 -4.76 -6.38 -8.15
N PRO A 57 -4.94 -7.25 -9.15
CA PRO A 57 -3.84 -8.02 -9.76
C PRO A 57 -2.72 -7.15 -10.35
N GLU A 58 -3.05 -6.02 -10.97
CA GLU A 58 -2.08 -5.07 -11.53
C GLU A 58 -1.13 -4.50 -10.46
N HIS A 59 -1.61 -4.36 -9.22
CA HIS A 59 -0.80 -3.92 -8.10
C HIS A 59 0.17 -5.00 -7.60
N GLU A 60 -0.06 -6.28 -7.89
CA GLU A 60 0.91 -7.34 -7.57
C GLU A 60 2.17 -7.21 -8.44
N THR A 61 1.98 -6.84 -9.70
CA THR A 61 3.11 -6.59 -10.63
C THR A 61 3.88 -5.35 -10.19
N LEU A 62 3.17 -4.27 -9.83
CA LEU A 62 3.79 -3.06 -9.27
C LEU A 62 4.52 -3.36 -7.96
N TYR A 63 3.94 -4.17 -7.09
CA TYR A 63 4.58 -4.60 -5.84
C TYR A 63 5.90 -5.32 -6.11
N ALA A 64 5.90 -6.30 -7.02
CA ALA A 64 7.10 -7.04 -7.40
C ALA A 64 8.18 -6.11 -7.98
N ALA A 65 7.78 -5.17 -8.84
CA ALA A 65 8.68 -4.19 -9.44
C ALA A 65 9.32 -3.25 -8.39
N LEU A 66 8.54 -2.77 -7.42
CA LEU A 66 9.04 -1.90 -6.35
C LEU A 66 9.96 -2.65 -5.40
N VAL A 67 9.60 -3.88 -5.01
CA VAL A 67 10.47 -4.73 -4.18
C VAL A 67 11.79 -5.04 -4.89
N ALA A 68 11.77 -5.33 -6.19
CA ALA A 68 12.99 -5.59 -6.97
C ALA A 68 13.92 -4.35 -7.06
N GLN A 69 13.36 -3.15 -6.98
CA GLN A 69 14.10 -1.88 -6.96
C GLN A 69 14.63 -1.51 -5.56
N GLY A 70 14.37 -2.32 -4.52
CA GLY A 70 14.81 -2.05 -3.15
C GLY A 70 14.02 -0.96 -2.44
N ALA A 71 12.75 -0.76 -2.84
CA ALA A 71 11.81 0.20 -2.25
C ALA A 71 11.47 -0.06 -0.77
#